data_AF-A0A970CC84-F1
#
_entry.id   AF-A0A970CC84-F1
#
_cell.length_a   1.000
_cell.length_b   1.000
_cell.length_c   1.000
_cell.angle_alpha   90.00
_cell.angle_beta   90.00
_cell.angle_gamma   90.00
#
_symmetry.space_group_name_H-M   'P 1'
#
loop_
_entity.id
_entity.type
_entity.pdbx_description
1 polymer ?
#
loop_
_entity_poly.entity_id
_entity_poly.type
_entity_poly.pdbx_seq_one_letter_code
_entity_poly.pdbx_strand_id
1 'polypeptide(L)' 'LIMHPGPINRGVEISPEVADGPHSVILDQVANGVAVRMALLYLLGQRHEASLEI' A
#
# COMPACT_ATOMS: atom_id res chain seq x y z
N LEU A 1 -6.26 11.66 -9.79
CA LEU A 1 -5.65 10.80 -8.75
C LEU A 1 -4.84 9.73 -9.45
N ILE A 2 -3.52 9.66 -9.21
CA ILE A 2 -2.59 8.74 -9.86
C ILE A 2 -1.98 7.83 -8.77
N MET A 3 -2.12 6.51 -8.94
CA MET A 3 -1.62 5.48 -8.03
C MET A 3 -0.78 4.46 -8.82
N HIS A 4 0.19 3.84 -8.15
CA HIS A 4 0.98 2.77 -8.74
C HIS A 4 1.74 1.98 -7.65
N PRO A 5 1.63 0.64 -7.60
CA PRO A 5 2.17 -0.16 -6.49
C PRO A 5 3.70 -0.18 -6.38
N GLY A 6 4.41 0.14 -7.47
CA GLY A 6 5.86 0.21 -7.52
C GLY A 6 6.57 -1.15 -7.65
N PRO A 7 7.89 -1.18 -7.98
CA PRO A 7 8.69 -0.04 -8.47
C PRO A 7 8.23 0.43 -9.86
N ILE A 8 8.62 1.65 -10.25
CA ILE A 8 8.13 2.30 -11.49
C ILE A 8 9.31 2.85 -12.29
N ASN A 9 9.38 2.54 -13.58
CA ASN A 9 10.33 3.16 -14.50
C ASN A 9 9.75 4.47 -15.07
N ARG A 10 10.10 5.60 -14.43
CA ARG A 10 9.76 6.95 -14.93
C ARG A 10 10.36 7.19 -16.32
N GLY A 11 9.61 7.86 -17.19
CA GLY A 11 10.00 8.13 -18.58
C GLY A 11 9.83 6.92 -19.52
N VAL A 12 9.43 5.76 -19.01
CA VAL A 12 9.12 4.56 -19.81
C VAL A 12 7.68 4.12 -19.58
N GLU A 13 7.29 3.88 -18.32
CA GLU A 13 5.94 3.45 -17.94
C GLU A 13 5.00 4.64 -17.74
N ILE A 14 5.52 5.73 -17.20
CA ILE A 14 4.77 6.92 -16.85
C ILE A 14 5.64 8.16 -17.02
N SER A 15 5.07 9.25 -17.50
CA SER A 15 5.81 10.51 -17.62
C SER A 15 6.17 11.03 -16.21
N PRO A 16 7.37 11.60 -16.01
CA PRO A 16 7.78 12.15 -14.73
C PRO A 16 6.79 13.20 -14.19
N GLU A 17 6.25 14.04 -15.07
CA GLU A 17 5.33 15.12 -14.71
C GLU A 17 3.99 14.59 -14.18
N VAL A 18 3.54 13.43 -14.65
CA VAL A 18 2.33 12.76 -14.15
C VAL A 18 2.65 11.99 -12.86
N ALA A 19 3.78 11.29 -12.80
CA ALA A 19 4.18 10.50 -11.64
C ALA A 19 4.46 11.34 -10.40
N ASP A 20 4.98 12.55 -10.58
CA ASP A 20 5.36 13.45 -9.49
C ASP A 20 4.48 14.73 -9.45
N GLY A 21 3.39 14.75 -10.24
CA GLY A 21 2.46 15.87 -10.34
C GLY A 21 1.47 16.00 -9.17
N PRO A 22 0.67 17.08 -9.14
CA PRO A 22 -0.22 17.43 -8.01
C PRO A 22 -1.35 16.43 -7.75
N HIS A 23 -1.58 15.50 -8.67
CA HIS A 23 -2.59 14.44 -8.53
C HIS A 23 -1.97 13.08 -8.19
N SER A 24 -0.65 13.01 -8.01
CA SER A 24 0.06 11.80 -7.63
C SER A 24 -0.11 11.52 -6.15
N VAL A 25 -0.51 10.29 -5.85
CA VAL A 25 -0.60 9.74 -4.49
C VAL A 25 0.16 8.40 -4.41
N ILE A 26 1.12 8.19 -5.31
CA ILE A 26 1.88 6.93 -5.40
C ILE A 26 2.56 6.61 -4.07
N LEU A 27 3.25 7.59 -3.48
CA LEU A 27 3.95 7.39 -2.21
C LEU A 27 2.97 7.18 -1.04
N ASP A 28 1.90 7.97 -0.98
CA ASP A 28 0.86 7.84 0.04
C ASP A 28 0.19 6.47 -0.02
N GLN A 29 -0.14 6.00 -1.23
CA GLN A 29 -0.72 4.67 -1.44
C GLN A 29 0.23 3.55 -0.99
N VAL A 30 1.53 3.63 -1.30
CA VAL A 30 2.51 2.63 -0.87
C VAL A 30 2.66 2.64 0.66
N ALA A 31 2.75 3.83 1.26
CA ALA A 31 2.82 4.01 2.72
C ALA A 31 1.57 3.46 3.42
N ASN A 32 0.38 3.75 2.90
CA ASN A 32 -0.90 3.24 3.40
C ASN A 32 -0.97 1.70 3.39
N GLY A 33 -0.22 1.04 2.51
CA GLY A 33 -0.10 -0.42 2.49
C GLY A 33 0.44 -1.00 3.80
N VAL A 34 1.26 -0.28 4.56
CA VAL A 34 1.72 -0.73 5.89
C VAL A 34 0.56 -0.82 6.86
N ALA A 35 -0.26 0.23 6.95
CA ALA A 35 -1.41 0.27 7.86
C ALA A 35 -2.40 -0.86 7.55
N VAL A 36 -2.68 -1.11 6.26
CA VAL A 36 -3.56 -2.20 5.83
C VAL A 36 -3.00 -3.57 6.23
N ARG A 37 -1.71 -3.83 5.98
CA ARG A 37 -1.07 -5.10 6.38
C ARG A 37 -1.08 -5.27 7.90
N MET A 38 -0.79 -4.23 8.66
CA MET A 38 -0.81 -4.27 10.12
C MET A 38 -2.22 -4.56 10.65
N ALA A 39 -3.26 -3.96 10.07
CA ALA A 39 -4.64 -4.25 10.43
C ALA A 39 -5.01 -5.71 10.14
N LEU A 40 -4.62 -6.24 8.97
CA LEU A 40 -4.86 -7.65 8.63
C LEU A 40 -4.12 -8.60 9.58
N LEU A 41 -2.84 -8.34 9.87
CA LEU A 41 -2.05 -9.15 10.80
C LEU A 41 -2.64 -9.12 12.22
N TYR A 42 -3.11 -7.95 12.68
CA TYR A 42 -3.79 -7.82 13.96
C TYR A 42 -5.05 -8.70 14.02
N LEU A 43 -5.95 -8.57 13.04
CA LEU A 43 -7.20 -9.34 13.00
C LEU A 43 -6.95 -10.86 12.89
N LEU A 44 -5.98 -11.25 12.08
CA LEU A 44 -5.62 -12.67 11.90
C LEU A 44 -4.93 -13.24 13.14
N GLY A 45 -4.06 -12.45 13.80
CA GLY A 45 -3.42 -12.82 15.05
C GLY A 45 -4.42 -13.05 16.18
N GLN A 46 -5.41 -12.16 16.32
CA GLN A 46 -6.49 -12.34 17.31
C GLN A 46 -7.32 -13.60 17.05
N ARG A 47 -7.60 -13.93 15.78
CA ARG A 47 -8.31 -15.16 15.43
C ARG A 47 -7.52 -16.41 15.82
N HIS A 48 -6.19 -16.37 15.71
CA HIS A 48 -5.33 -17.49 16.11
C HIS A 48 -5.34 -17.72 17.62
N GLU A 49 -5.30 -16.66 18.44
CA GLU A 49 -5.43 -16.78 19.90
C GLU A 49 -6.77 -17.41 20.31
N ALA A 50 -7.89 -16.94 19.74
CA ALA A 50 -9.21 -17.48 20.03
C ALA A 50 -9.39 -18.97 19.67
N SER A 51 -8.63 -19.48 18.69
CA SER A 51 -8.64 -20.91 18.32
C SER A 51 -7.80 -21.81 19.24
N LEU A 52 -6.94 -21.23 20.09
CA LEU A 52 -6.15 -21.98 21.08
C LEU A 52 -6.82 -22.06 22.46
N GLU A 53 -7.93 -21.33 22.66
CA GLU A 53 -8.70 -21.33 23.90
C GLU A 53 -9.93 -22.28 23.87
N ILE A 54 -10.08 -23.09 22.81
CA ILE A 54 -11.14 -24.12 22.64
C ILE A 54 -10.50 -25.50 22.72
#